data_AF-A4RSZ7-F1
#
_entry.id   AF-A4RSZ7-F1
#
_cell.length_a   1.000
_cell.length_b   1.000
_cell.length_c   1.000
_cell.angle_alpha   90.00
_cell.angle_beta   90.00
_cell.angle_gamma   90.00
#
_symmetry.space_group_name_H-M   'P 1'
#
loop_
_entity.id
_entity.type
_entity.pdbx_description
1 polymer ?
#
loop_
_entity_poly.entity_id
_entity_poly.type
_entity_poly.pdbx_seq_one_letter_code
_entity_poly.pdbx_strand_id
1 'polypeptide(L)'
;MTSKQQLISMYAVLKIEDAAKELGMGTTALKKRCRQYGIHRWPHRQLKSLDNLIDALEKLTDDSTGDSTDASCIETAIMQLKYHRQRIAKDPCYKIPQSVFRLRQAQFKDKHRRTKEVNCV
;
A
#
# COMPACT_ATOMS: atom_id res chain seq x y z
N MET A 1 -21.69 -19.00 -0.74
CA MET A 1 -21.80 -17.67 -0.10
C MET A 1 -20.40 -17.11 0.07
N THR A 2 -20.09 -15.92 -0.45
CA THR A 2 -18.75 -15.30 -0.33
C THR A 2 -18.51 -14.85 1.11
N SER A 3 -17.47 -15.41 1.75
CA SER A 3 -17.15 -15.12 3.15
C SER A 3 -16.31 -13.83 3.28
N LYS A 4 -16.36 -13.19 4.46
CA LYS A 4 -15.54 -12.01 4.76
C LYS A 4 -14.03 -12.32 4.60
N GLN A 5 -13.59 -13.50 5.04
CA GLN A 5 -12.18 -13.93 4.93
C GLN A 5 -11.73 -14.10 3.47
N GLN A 6 -12.61 -14.61 2.60
CA GLN A 6 -12.30 -14.73 1.18
C GLN A 6 -12.07 -13.36 0.53
N LEU A 7 -12.87 -12.36 0.89
CA LEU A 7 -12.67 -10.99 0.42
C LEU A 7 -11.37 -10.37 0.94
N ILE A 8 -10.97 -10.70 2.18
CA ILE A 8 -9.71 -10.24 2.80
C ILE A 8 -8.51 -10.73 2.01
N SER A 9 -8.49 -12.02 1.67
CA SER A 9 -7.42 -12.60 0.84
C SER A 9 -7.38 -11.94 -0.55
N MET A 10 -8.54 -11.74 -1.18
CA MET A 10 -8.62 -11.22 -2.54
C MET A 10 -8.17 -9.75 -2.66
N TYR A 11 -8.53 -8.86 -1.75
CA TYR A 11 -8.10 -7.45 -1.88
C TYR A 11 -6.61 -7.23 -1.62
N ALA A 12 -5.93 -8.18 -0.96
CA ALA A 12 -4.51 -8.09 -0.69
C ALA A 12 -3.68 -8.23 -1.98
N VAL A 13 -4.22 -8.93 -2.98
CA VAL A 13 -3.52 -9.28 -4.22
C VAL A 13 -4.16 -8.62 -5.44
N LEU A 14 -5.49 -8.50 -5.46
CA LEU A 14 -6.25 -8.16 -6.66
C LEU A 14 -6.94 -6.80 -6.58
N LYS A 15 -7.12 -6.17 -7.75
CA LYS A 15 -8.04 -5.04 -7.91
C LYS A 15 -9.47 -5.55 -7.77
N ILE A 16 -10.39 -4.62 -7.46
CA ILE A 16 -11.81 -4.96 -7.30
C ILE A 16 -12.43 -5.55 -8.58
N GLU A 17 -11.92 -5.16 -9.76
CA GLU A 17 -12.37 -5.68 -11.05
C GLU A 17 -11.94 -7.14 -11.25
N ASP A 18 -10.69 -7.45 -10.92
CA ASP A 18 -10.15 -8.80 -11.04
C ASP A 18 -10.78 -9.73 -10.00
N ALA A 19 -10.96 -9.27 -8.77
CA ALA A 19 -11.68 -10.00 -7.73
C ALA A 19 -13.15 -10.25 -8.09
N ALA A 20 -13.80 -9.30 -8.78
CA ALA A 20 -15.17 -9.47 -9.27
C ALA A 20 -15.26 -10.57 -10.33
N LYS A 21 -14.31 -10.61 -11.28
CA LYS A 21 -14.20 -11.66 -12.29
C LYS A 21 -13.97 -13.04 -11.67
N GLU A 22 -13.05 -13.12 -10.72
CA GLU A 22 -12.71 -14.38 -10.03
C GLU A 22 -13.91 -14.96 -9.26
N LEU A 23 -14.74 -14.08 -8.70
CA LEU A 23 -15.96 -14.46 -7.98
C LEU A 23 -17.17 -14.68 -8.90
N GLY A 24 -17.04 -14.44 -10.21
CA GLY A 24 -18.17 -14.46 -11.15
C GLY A 24 -19.27 -13.44 -10.80
N MET A 25 -18.92 -12.36 -10.10
CA MET A 25 -19.86 -11.34 -9.64
C MET A 25 -19.63 -10.00 -10.36
N GLY A 26 -20.70 -9.26 -10.63
CA GLY A 26 -20.55 -7.88 -11.07
C GLY A 26 -19.91 -7.00 -9.98
N THR A 27 -19.07 -6.03 -10.37
CA THR A 27 -18.37 -5.14 -9.41
C THR A 27 -19.32 -4.42 -8.46
N THR A 28 -20.54 -4.10 -8.90
CA THR A 28 -21.57 -3.45 -8.08
C THR A 28 -22.11 -4.39 -7.01
N ALA A 29 -22.31 -5.67 -7.33
CA ALA A 29 -22.72 -6.70 -6.38
C ALA A 29 -21.61 -6.97 -5.36
N LEU A 30 -20.35 -7.05 -5.83
CA LEU A 30 -19.19 -7.18 -4.95
C LEU A 30 -19.09 -6.00 -3.97
N LYS A 31 -19.20 -4.75 -4.46
CA LYS A 31 -19.22 -3.55 -3.61
C LYS A 31 -20.34 -3.58 -2.57
N LYS A 32 -21.56 -3.98 -2.96
CA LYS A 32 -22.69 -4.12 -2.02
C LYS A 32 -22.36 -5.11 -0.90
N ARG A 33 -21.78 -6.27 -1.25
CA ARG A 33 -21.38 -7.28 -0.26
C ARG A 33 -20.20 -6.82 0.61
N CYS A 34 -19.21 -6.12 0.05
CA CYS A 34 -18.14 -5.49 0.82
C CYS A 34 -18.70 -4.52 1.87
N ARG A 35 -19.67 -3.68 1.52
CA ARG A 35 -20.32 -2.75 2.45
C ARG A 35 -21.03 -3.46 3.61
N GLN A 36 -21.67 -4.61 3.35
CA GLN A 36 -22.28 -5.44 4.41
C GLN A 36 -21.26 -5.92 5.45
N TYR A 37 -20.01 -6.14 5.03
CA TYR A 37 -18.92 -6.53 5.93
C TYR A 37 -18.13 -5.35 6.52
N GLY A 38 -18.61 -4.10 6.33
CA GLY A 38 -17.95 -2.88 6.79
C GLY A 38 -16.79 -2.40 5.90
N ILE A 39 -16.58 -3.04 4.75
CA ILE A 39 -15.53 -2.70 3.78
C ILE A 39 -16.06 -1.64 2.81
N HIS A 40 -15.91 -0.38 3.20
CA HIS A 40 -16.40 0.75 2.42
C HIS A 40 -15.52 1.08 1.20
N ARG A 41 -14.22 0.82 1.32
CA ARG A 41 -13.22 1.12 0.29
C ARG A 41 -12.33 -0.09 0.08
N TRP A 42 -12.05 -0.42 -1.18
CA TRP A 42 -11.17 -1.54 -1.51
C TRP A 42 -9.71 -1.14 -1.24
N PRO A 43 -9.03 -1.77 -0.26
CA PRO A 43 -7.73 -1.29 0.23
C PRO A 43 -6.55 -1.59 -0.69
N HIS A 44 -6.74 -2.34 -1.79
CA HIS A 44 -5.69 -2.70 -2.74
C HIS A 44 -4.79 -1.52 -3.15
N ARG A 45 -5.38 -0.35 -3.46
CA ARG A 45 -4.59 0.83 -3.85
C ARG A 45 -3.73 1.38 -2.71
N GLN A 46 -4.20 1.26 -1.46
CA GLN A 46 -3.46 1.70 -0.28
C GLN A 46 -2.35 0.71 0.06
N LEU A 47 -2.63 -0.60 0.02
CA LEU A 47 -1.64 -1.66 0.21
C LEU A 47 -0.50 -1.55 -0.80
N LYS A 48 -0.83 -1.46 -2.10
CA LYS A 48 0.18 -1.28 -3.16
C LYS A 48 1.03 -0.02 -2.97
N SER A 49 0.43 1.05 -2.43
CA SER A 49 1.20 2.26 -2.16
C SER A 49 2.16 2.12 -0.98
N LEU A 50 1.82 1.33 0.04
CA LEU A 50 2.71 1.04 1.16
C LEU A 50 3.81 0.10 0.70
N ASP A 51 3.48 -0.93 -0.09
CA ASP A 51 4.45 -1.87 -0.65
C ASP A 51 5.52 -1.15 -1.48
N ASN A 52 5.12 -0.22 -2.35
CA ASN A 52 6.07 0.60 -3.11
C ASN A 52 6.96 1.49 -2.22
N LEU A 53 6.46 1.96 -1.08
CA LEU A 53 7.24 2.80 -0.16
C LEU A 53 8.23 1.95 0.63
N ILE A 54 7.84 0.74 1.02
CA ILE A 54 8.72 -0.25 1.64
C ILE A 54 9.85 -0.62 0.68
N ASP A 55 9.53 -0.99 -0.57
CA ASP A 55 10.52 -1.34 -1.61
C ASP A 55 11.51 -0.20 -1.90
N ALA A 56 11.03 1.05 -1.89
CA ALA A 56 11.90 2.21 -2.04
C ALA A 56 12.87 2.40 -0.86
N LEU A 57 12.40 2.18 0.37
CA LEU A 57 13.24 2.29 1.56
C LEU A 57 14.22 1.12 1.68
N GLU A 58 13.81 -0.10 1.32
CA GLU A 58 14.67 -1.30 1.31
C GLU A 58 15.83 -1.13 0.30
N LYS A 59 15.58 -0.55 -0.87
CA LYS A 59 16.65 -0.21 -1.83
C LYS A 59 17.63 0.82 -1.29
N LEU A 60 17.13 1.85 -0.59
CA LEU A 60 17.99 2.85 0.04
C LEU A 60 18.89 2.24 1.12
N THR A 61 18.44 1.22 1.85
CA THR A 61 19.29 0.50 2.82
C THR A 61 20.38 -0.33 2.15
N ASP A 62 20.09 -0.96 1.00
CA ASP A 62 21.08 -1.77 0.26
C ASP A 62 22.19 -0.89 -0.33
N ASP A 63 21.84 0.31 -0.83
CA ASP A 63 22.79 1.25 -1.43
C ASP A 63 23.63 2.01 -0.37
N SER A 64 23.11 2.18 0.85
CA SER A 64 23.71 3.00 1.90
C SER A 64 24.55 2.15 2.87
N THR A 65 25.68 1.61 2.41
CA THR A 65 26.63 0.88 3.27
C THR A 65 27.45 1.81 4.21
N GLY A 66 27.23 3.13 4.16
CA GLY A 66 28.19 4.12 4.69
C GLY A 66 27.89 4.83 6.02
N ASP A 67 26.65 4.87 6.52
CA ASP A 67 26.34 5.71 7.71
C ASP A 67 25.34 5.04 8.67
N SER A 68 25.81 4.66 9.87
CA SER A 68 25.10 3.76 10.79
C SER A 68 23.84 4.37 11.41
N THR A 69 23.75 5.70 11.50
CA THR A 69 22.61 6.40 12.14
C THR A 69 21.37 6.43 11.26
N ASP A 70 21.57 6.57 9.94
CA ASP A 70 20.48 6.67 8.97
C ASP A 70 19.83 5.30 8.71
N ALA A 71 20.62 4.23 8.73
CA ALA A 71 20.14 2.86 8.57
C ALA A 71 19.10 2.47 9.65
N SER A 72 19.35 2.81 10.91
CA SER A 72 18.42 2.54 12.02
C SER A 72 17.09 3.29 11.88
N CYS A 73 17.14 4.54 11.42
CA CYS A 73 15.95 5.35 11.17
C CYS A 73 15.12 4.78 10.00
N ILE A 74 15.77 4.33 8.94
CA ILE A 74 15.11 3.72 7.78
C ILE A 74 14.46 2.38 8.17
N GLU A 75 15.15 1.54 8.94
CA GLU A 75 14.61 0.28 9.42
C GLU A 75 13.35 0.49 10.29
N THR A 76 13.41 1.47 11.20
CA THR A 76 12.26 1.86 12.03
C THR A 76 11.08 2.33 11.16
N ALA A 77 11.34 3.09 10.10
CA ALA A 77 10.31 3.52 9.16
C ALA A 77 9.70 2.33 8.40
N ILE A 78 10.51 1.39 7.92
CA ILE A 78 10.05 0.14 7.28
C ILE A 78 9.15 -0.65 8.23
N MET A 79 9.54 -0.78 9.50
CA MET A 79 8.73 -1.47 10.52
C MET A 79 7.36 -0.81 10.71
N GLN A 80 7.30 0.52 10.80
CA GLN A 80 6.04 1.26 10.91
C GLN A 80 5.15 1.06 9.67
N LEU A 81 5.72 1.07 8.47
CA LEU A 81 4.97 0.83 7.23
C LEU A 81 4.41 -0.60 7.16
N LYS A 82 5.21 -1.60 7.54
CA LYS A 82 4.77 -3.01 7.64
C LYS A 82 3.63 -3.16 8.65
N TYR A 83 3.71 -2.47 9.80
CA TYR A 83 2.62 -2.42 10.78
C TYR A 83 1.33 -1.83 10.19
N HIS A 84 1.40 -0.67 9.54
CA HIS A 84 0.23 -0.05 8.92
C HIS A 84 -0.37 -0.92 7.82
N ARG A 85 0.45 -1.60 7.02
CA ARG A 85 0.00 -2.56 6.01
C ARG A 85 -0.82 -3.70 6.63
N GLN A 86 -0.32 -4.30 7.71
CA GLN A 86 -1.06 -5.36 8.43
C GLN A 86 -2.37 -4.84 9.02
N ARG A 87 -2.40 -3.60 9.52
CA ARG A 87 -3.63 -2.99 10.03
C ARG A 87 -4.68 -2.81 8.96
N ILE A 88 -4.30 -2.39 7.75
CA ILE A 88 -5.24 -2.29 6.62
C ILE A 88 -5.73 -3.67 6.20
N ALA A 89 -4.87 -4.68 6.27
CA ALA A 89 -5.24 -6.06 5.94
C ALA A 89 -6.25 -6.65 6.93
N LYS A 90 -6.16 -6.30 8.22
CA LYS A 90 -7.13 -6.73 9.26
C LYS A 90 -8.39 -5.87 9.28
N ASP A 91 -8.22 -4.55 9.16
CA ASP A 91 -9.27 -3.55 9.16
C ASP A 91 -9.20 -2.67 7.90
N PRO A 92 -10.05 -2.94 6.89
CA PRO A 92 -10.13 -2.11 5.67
C PRO A 92 -10.56 -0.65 5.92
N CYS A 93 -11.07 -0.33 7.12
CA CYS A 93 -11.45 1.02 7.52
C CYS A 93 -10.31 1.78 8.22
N TYR A 94 -9.14 1.15 8.42
CA TYR A 94 -8.03 1.79 9.11
C TYR A 94 -7.50 3.02 8.34
N LYS A 95 -7.46 4.16 9.04
CA LYS A 95 -6.88 5.41 8.51
C LYS A 95 -5.38 5.41 8.77
N ILE A 96 -4.60 5.46 7.68
CA ILE A 96 -3.16 5.64 7.75
C ILE A 96 -2.86 7.03 8.33
N PRO A 97 -1.90 7.18 9.25
CA PRO A 97 -1.55 8.47 9.84
C PRO A 97 -0.96 9.44 8.80
N GLN A 98 -1.17 10.75 9.03
CA GLN A 98 -0.71 11.84 8.16
C GLN A 98 0.80 11.82 7.89
N SER A 99 1.60 11.34 8.85
CA SER A 99 3.05 11.23 8.76
C SER A 99 3.51 10.37 7.58
N VAL A 100 2.86 9.22 7.37
CA VAL A 100 3.14 8.31 6.24
C VAL A 100 2.80 8.97 4.90
N PHE A 101 1.74 9.78 4.84
CA PHE A 101 1.39 10.52 3.63
C PHE A 101 2.41 11.61 3.28
N ARG A 102 3.00 12.28 4.28
CA ARG A 102 4.05 13.28 4.05
C ARG A 102 5.32 12.65 3.48
N LEU A 103 5.75 11.52 4.04
CA LEU A 103 6.90 10.76 3.55
C LEU A 103 6.70 10.32 2.08
N ARG A 104 5.52 9.80 1.77
CA ARG A 104 5.14 9.42 0.40
C ARG A 104 5.18 10.60 -0.57
N GLN A 105 4.66 11.77 -0.17
CA GLN A 105 4.67 12.95 -1.03
C GLN A 105 6.08 13.47 -1.29
N ALA A 106 6.96 13.45 -0.27
CA ALA A 106 8.35 13.84 -0.42
C ALA A 106 9.08 12.93 -1.44
N GLN A 107 8.94 11.60 -1.29
CA GLN A 107 9.50 10.61 -2.21
C GLN A 107 8.97 10.76 -3.65
N PHE A 108 7.67 11.00 -3.82
CA PHE A 108 7.09 11.20 -5.15
C PHE A 108 7.61 12.46 -5.85
N LYS A 109 7.77 13.56 -5.10
CA LYS A 109 8.35 14.80 -5.63
C LYS A 109 9.80 14.61 -6.05
N ASP A 110 10.58 13.86 -5.26
CA ASP A 110 11.99 13.57 -5.59
C ASP A 110 12.11 12.68 -6.83
N LYS A 111 11.33 11.59 -6.89
CA LYS A 111 11.29 10.72 -8.09
C LYS A 111 10.87 11.49 -9.35
N HIS A 112 9.83 12.33 -9.27
CA HIS A 112 9.37 13.11 -10.42
C HIS A 112 10.40 14.15 -10.87
N ARG A 113 11.15 14.75 -9.93
CA ARG A 113 12.28 15.64 -10.23
C ARG A 113 13.38 14.89 -11.00
N ARG A 114 13.82 13.73 -10.50
CA ARG A 114 14.83 12.89 -11.15
C ARG A 114 14.41 12.46 -12.56
N THR A 115 13.16 12.05 -12.76
CA THR A 115 12.66 11.67 -14.10
C THR A 115 12.60 12.87 -15.06
N LYS A 116 12.32 14.09 -14.59
CA LYS A 116 12.42 15.29 -15.43
C LYS A 116 13.86 15.63 -15.81
N GLU A 117 14.79 15.55 -14.86
CA GLU A 117 16.22 15.84 -15.10
C GLU A 117 16.82 14.86 -16.12
N VAL A 118 16.49 13.58 -16.04
CA VAL A 118 16.97 12.56 -17.00
C VAL A 118 16.37 12.73 -18.40
N ASN A 119 15.17 13.32 -18.52
CA ASN A 119 14.44 13.43 -19.78
C ASN A 119 14.52 14.82 -20.43
N CYS A 120 15.37 15.70 -19.89
CA CYS A 120 15.67 17.05 -20.41
C CYS A 120 17.13 17.17 -20.93
N VAL A 121 17.82 16.05 -21.16
CA VAL A 121 19.10 15.95 -21.89
C VAL A 121 18.81 15.30 -23.23
#